data_AF-A0A259ME22-F1
#
_entry.id   AF-A0A259ME22-F1
#
_cell.length_a   1.000
_cell.length_b   1.000
_cell.length_c   1.000
_cell.angle_alpha   90.00
_cell.angle_beta   90.00
_cell.angle_gamma   90.00
#
_symmetry.space_group_name_H-M   'P 1'
#
loop_
_entity.id
_entity.type
_entity.pdbx_description
1 polymer ?
#
loop_
_entity_poly.entity_id
_entity_poly.type
_entity_poly.pdbx_seq_one_letter_code
_entity_poly.pdbx_strand_id
1 'polypeptide(L)' 'MQNLTDLRAILGETMRKVLDGQCSVEQARAVAQVAAEVNSTARLEVDMARATDGDFRGSGFIDVEPRIPQREALRRIAG' A
#
# COMPACT_ATOMS: atom_id res chain seq x y z
N MET A 1 -11.49 -5.10 1.07
CA MET A 1 -10.04 -4.91 1.25
C MET A 1 -9.71 -3.59 0.59
N GLN A 2 -9.61 -2.52 1.38
CA GLN A 2 -9.48 -1.14 0.89
C GLN A 2 -8.07 -0.57 1.14
N ASN A 3 -7.31 -1.10 2.10
CA ASN A 3 -5.96 -0.62 2.40
C ASN A 3 -5.09 -1.71 3.09
N LEU A 4 -3.83 -1.39 3.39
CA LEU A 4 -2.88 -2.30 4.05
C LEU A 4 -3.33 -2.75 5.46
N THR A 5 -4.14 -1.95 6.16
CA THR A 5 -4.69 -2.31 7.47
C THR A 5 -5.71 -3.44 7.33
N ASP A 6 -6.58 -3.36 6.32
CA ASP A 6 -7.53 -4.43 6.01
C ASP A 6 -6.81 -5.72 5.62
N LEU A 7 -5.71 -5.62 4.86
CA LEU A 7 -4.91 -6.78 4.47
C LEU A 7 -4.35 -7.50 5.70
N ARG A 8 -3.84 -6.75 6.68
CA ARG A 8 -3.35 -7.32 7.95
C ARG A 8 -4.47 -8.00 8.74
N ALA A 9 -5.66 -7.39 8.78
CA ALA A 9 -6.81 -7.99 9.45
C ALA A 9 -7.22 -9.33 8.82
N ILE A 10 -7.26 -9.40 7.48
CA ILE A 10 -7.60 -10.63 6.73
C ILE A 10 -6.58 -11.75 6.98
N LEU A 11 -5.28 -11.42 6.98
CA LEU A 11 -4.24 -12.40 7.27
C LEU A 11 -4.33 -12.92 8.71
N GLY A 12 -4.55 -12.05 9.68
CA GLY A 12 -4.76 -12.44 11.08
C GLY A 12 -5.99 -13.32 11.27
N GLU A 13 -7.10 -12.98 10.63
CA GLU A 13 -8.32 -13.78 10.66
C GLU A 13 -8.12 -15.16 10.00
N THR A 14 -7.38 -15.19 8.89
CA THR A 14 -7.06 -16.44 8.18
C THR A 14 -6.22 -17.36 9.05
N MET A 15 -5.21 -16.83 9.76
CA MET A 15 -4.41 -17.61 10.71
C MET A 15 -5.27 -18.18 11.84
N ARG A 16 -6.19 -17.38 12.40
CA ARG A 16 -7.14 -17.86 13.41
C ARG A 16 -8.03 -18.98 12.87
N LYS A 17 -8.59 -18.82 11.67
CA LYS A 17 -9.43 -19.85 11.04
C LYS A 17 -8.68 -21.16 10.77
N VAL A 18 -7.38 -21.11 10.48
CA VAL A 18 -6.54 -22.31 10.37
C VAL A 18 -6.41 -23.01 11.72
N LEU A 19 -6.15 -22.25 12.80
CA LEU A 19 -6.03 -22.80 14.15
C LEU A 19 -7.35 -23.43 14.63
N ASP A 20 -8.48 -22.81 14.29
CA ASP A 20 -9.82 -23.28 14.65
C ASP A 20 -10.30 -24.45 13.76
N GLY A 21 -9.48 -24.89 12.79
CA GLY A 21 -9.84 -25.95 11.84
C GLY A 21 -10.91 -25.56 10.82
N GLN A 22 -11.23 -24.27 10.72
CA GLN A 22 -12.25 -23.71 9.83
C GLN A 22 -11.71 -23.36 8.44
N CYS A 23 -10.39 -23.39 8.25
CA CYS A 23 -9.71 -23.10 7.00
C CYS A 23 -8.59 -24.13 6.80
N SER A 24 -8.51 -24.73 5.59
CA SER A 24 -7.41 -25.63 5.28
C SER A 24 -6.10 -24.86 5.08
N VAL A 25 -4.97 -25.55 5.27
CA VAL A 25 -3.64 -24.95 5.03
C VAL A 25 -3.49 -24.50 3.57
N GLU A 26 -4.08 -25.22 2.61
CA GLU A 26 -4.07 -24.83 1.19
C GLU A 26 -4.85 -23.55 0.93
N GLN A 27 -6.04 -23.41 1.52
CA GLN A 27 -6.83 -22.19 1.42
C GLN A 27 -6.08 -21.00 2.03
N ALA A 28 -5.48 -21.18 3.19
CA ALA A 28 -4.65 -20.15 3.82
C ALA A 28 -3.43 -19.77 2.96
N ARG A 29 -2.82 -20.74 2.29
CA ARG A 29 -1.69 -20.50 1.37
C ARG A 29 -2.11 -19.67 0.17
N ALA A 30 -3.28 -19.93 -0.40
CA ALA A 30 -3.82 -19.13 -1.50
C ALA A 30 -4.06 -17.67 -1.06
N VAL A 31 -4.63 -17.45 0.12
CA VAL A 31 -4.82 -16.11 0.68
C VAL A 31 -3.46 -15.40 0.89
N ALA A 32 -2.46 -16.11 1.41
CA ALA A 32 -1.13 -15.56 1.61
C ALA A 32 -0.44 -15.16 0.30
N GLN A 33 -0.64 -15.94 -0.78
CA GLN A 33 -0.10 -15.60 -2.11
C GLN A 33 -0.72 -14.32 -2.67
N VAL A 34 -2.04 -14.17 -2.60
CA VAL A 34 -2.72 -12.94 -3.04
C VAL A 34 -2.24 -11.74 -2.22
N ALA A 35 -2.09 -11.91 -0.90
CA ALA A 35 -1.58 -10.85 -0.03
C ALA A 35 -0.14 -10.43 -0.37
N ALA A 36 0.71 -11.38 -0.77
CA ALA A 36 2.08 -11.09 -1.19
C ALA A 36 2.12 -10.28 -2.49
N GLU A 37 1.24 -10.58 -3.45
CA GLU A 37 1.12 -9.83 -4.71
C GLU A 37 0.66 -8.40 -4.44
N VAL A 38 -0.40 -8.24 -3.65
CA VAL A 38 -0.92 -6.94 -3.19
C VAL A 38 0.17 -6.09 -2.55
N ASN A 39 0.99 -6.68 -1.67
CA ASN A 39 2.09 -5.98 -1.00
C ASN A 39 3.24 -5.62 -1.97
N SER A 40 3.43 -6.40 -3.02
CA SER A 40 4.43 -6.11 -4.07
C SER A 40 3.98 -4.93 -4.93
N THR A 41 2.70 -4.89 -5.32
CA THR A 41 2.10 -3.74 -6.02
C THR A 41 2.17 -2.47 -5.18
N ALA A 42 1.88 -2.59 -3.87
CA ALA A 42 1.95 -1.48 -2.92
C ALA A 42 3.35 -0.82 -2.87
N ARG A 43 4.41 -1.64 -2.88
CA ARG A 43 5.79 -1.14 -2.89
C ARG A 43 6.11 -0.40 -4.17
N LEU A 44 5.70 -0.94 -5.32
CA LEU A 44 5.89 -0.29 -6.61
C LEU A 44 5.24 1.09 -6.67
N GLU A 45 4.02 1.24 -6.13
CA GLU A 45 3.36 2.54 -6.07
C GLU A 45 4.11 3.56 -5.20
N VAL A 46 4.65 3.13 -4.06
CA VAL A 46 5.49 3.98 -3.22
C VAL A 46 6.78 4.39 -3.94
N ASP A 47 7.42 3.46 -4.65
CA ASP A 47 8.64 3.75 -5.42
C ASP A 47 8.35 4.70 -6.57
N MET A 48 7.21 4.57 -7.25
CA MET A 48 6.75 5.50 -8.28
C MET A 48 6.43 6.89 -7.71
N ALA A 49 5.77 6.96 -6.55
CA ALA A 49 5.53 8.23 -5.86
C ALA A 49 6.83 8.95 -5.49
N ARG A 50 7.85 8.21 -5.08
CA ARG A 50 9.18 8.76 -4.79
C ARG A 50 9.90 9.22 -6.05
N ALA A 51 9.86 8.45 -7.13
CA ALA A 51 10.53 8.76 -8.39
C ALA A 51 9.93 9.97 -9.12
N THR A 52 8.69 10.33 -8.81
CA THR A 52 7.94 11.43 -9.45
C THR A 52 7.79 12.66 -8.55
N ASP A 53 8.55 12.75 -7.44
CA ASP A 53 8.44 13.83 -6.44
C ASP A 53 6.98 14.08 -5.97
N GLY A 54 6.19 13.01 -5.85
CA GLY A 54 4.80 13.08 -5.39
C GLY A 54 3.78 13.51 -6.44
N ASP A 55 4.17 13.69 -7.72
CA ASP A 55 3.24 14.01 -8.81
C ASP A 55 2.44 12.77 -9.28
N PHE A 56 2.86 11.57 -8.86
CA PHE A 56 2.11 10.33 -9.00
C PHE A 56 0.90 10.32 -8.04
N ARG A 57 -0.30 10.40 -8.61
CA ARG A 57 -1.59 10.41 -7.87
C ARG A 57 -2.11 9.03 -7.46
N GLY A 58 -1.28 7.98 -7.57
CA GLY A 58 -1.66 6.62 -7.24
C GLY A 58 -2.61 5.97 -8.28
N SER A 59 -2.86 4.68 -8.10
CA SER A 59 -3.89 3.93 -8.84
C SER A 59 -5.26 3.97 -8.14
N GLY A 60 -5.32 4.52 -6.93
CA GLY A 60 -6.46 4.41 -5.99
C GLY A 60 -6.35 3.23 -5.02
N PHE A 61 -5.27 2.46 -5.07
CA PHE A 61 -5.04 1.28 -4.21
C PHE A 61 -4.36 1.63 -2.86
N ILE A 62 -3.62 2.73 -2.82
CA ILE A 62 -3.06 3.32 -1.60
C ILE A 62 -3.33 4.82 -1.62
N ASP A 63 -3.87 5.35 -0.52
CA ASP A 63 -3.91 6.80 -0.29
C ASP A 63 -2.48 7.28 -0.02
N VAL A 64 -1.79 7.68 -1.08
CA VAL A 64 -0.51 8.36 -0.98
C VAL A 64 -0.82 9.84 -0.78
N GLU A 65 -0.83 10.30 0.46
CA GLU A 65 -0.98 11.74 0.75
C GLU A 65 0.18 12.49 0.07
N PRO A 66 -0.06 13.31 -0.96
CA PRO A 66 1.02 13.94 -1.69
C PRO A 66 1.61 15.02 -0.78
N ARG A 67 2.77 14.75 -0.18
CA ARG A 67 3.59 15.78 0.46
C ARG A 67 4.27 16.59 -0.63
N ILE A 68 3.52 17.48 -1.28
CA ILE A 68 4.09 18.45 -2.21
C ILE A 68 4.95 19.41 -1.34
N PRO A 69 6.28 19.45 -1.50
CA PRO A 69 7.08 20.48 -0.85
C PRO A 69 6.62 21.82 -1.41
N GLN A 70 6.12 22.73 -0.57
CA GLN A 70 5.87 24.11 -1.01
C GLN A 70 7.18 24.69 -1.50
N ARG A 71 7.34 24.84 -2.81
CA ARG A 71 8.44 25.62 -3.38
C ARG A 71 8.30 27.03 -2.84
N GLU A 72 9.20 27.43 -1.94
CA GLU A 72 9.35 28.83 -1.54
C GLU A 72 9.44 29.69 -2.80
N ALA A 73 8.52 30.65 -2.93
CA ALA A 73 8.55 31.59 -4.03
C ALA A 73 9.89 32.33 -4.00
N LEU A 74 10.70 32.18 -5.07
CA LEU A 74 11.91 32.95 -5.32
C LEU A 74 11.58 34.45 -5.42
N ARG A 75 11.35 35.10 -4.28
CA ARG A 75 11.36 36.56 -4.14
C ARG A 75 12.80 36.98 -3.95
N ARG A 76 13.53 37.18 -5.06
CA ARG A 76 14.73 38.05 -5.14
C ARG A 76 15.30 37.97 -6.56
N ILE A 77 14.76 38.78 -7.46
CA ILE A 77 15.52 39.50 -8.51
C ILE A 77 14.56 40.44 -9.24
N ALA A 78 14.24 41.55 -8.57
CA ALA A 78 13.84 42.81 -9.20
C ALA A 78 14.43 43.91 -8.32
N GLY A 79 15.72 44.15 -8.52
CA GLY A 79 16.48 45.30 -8.03
C GLY A 79 17.15 45.93 -9.22
#